data_AF-F4CT52-F1
#
_entry.id   AF-F4CT52-F1
#
_cell.length_a   1.000
_cell.length_b   1.000
_cell.length_c   1.000
_cell.angle_alpha   90.00
_cell.angle_beta   90.00
_cell.angle_gamma   90.00
#
_symmetry.space_group_name_H-M   'P 1'
#
loop_
_entity.id
_entity.type
_entity.pdbx_description
1 polymer ?
#
loop_
_entity_poly.entity_id
_entity_poly.type
_entity_poly.pdbx_seq_one_letter_code
_entity_poly.pdbx_strand_id
1 'polypeptide(L)'
;MGGRAVDRIVTGLLEWGCRRMWGFAPRMIPHIVAHKGAAGSLRWFAANMPRYLTTLHVLGPARTHLAALVVSLLNGCVYCAYGHGYALELIYLRDRDRLFPFDARAVHAWAGLPPRALAERMRAVLQAAGMHAEVIWADRTIEMLAGSQPVDAAEARIAHVVRMLSEMNAIASAAGVEPDEAQNPVNKDHGLKERHAAMRAGVG
;
A
#
# COMPACT_ATOMS: atom_id res chain seq x y z
N MET A 1 35.00 1.22 3.02
CA MET A 1 34.25 0.48 4.08
C MET A 1 33.22 1.33 4.83
N GLY A 2 33.30 2.68 4.86
CA GLY A 2 32.33 3.54 5.57
C GLY A 2 30.89 3.52 5.03
N GLY A 3 30.67 3.38 3.72
CA GLY A 3 29.33 3.38 3.12
C GLY A 3 28.38 2.31 3.70
N ARG A 4 28.86 1.07 3.86
CA ARG A 4 28.05 -0.03 4.42
C ARG A 4 27.71 0.15 5.92
N ALA A 5 28.52 0.92 6.65
CA ALA A 5 28.21 1.22 8.06
C ALA A 5 27.13 2.29 8.15
N VAL A 6 27.22 3.35 7.33
CA VAL A 6 26.21 4.41 7.25
C VAL A 6 24.87 3.86 6.75
N ASP A 7 24.88 3.00 5.73
CA ASP A 7 23.66 2.38 5.22
C ASP A 7 22.94 1.57 6.30
N ARG A 8 23.67 0.79 7.12
CA ARG A 8 23.07 0.04 8.24
C ARG A 8 22.44 0.95 9.29
N ILE A 9 23.08 2.06 9.62
CA ILE A 9 22.54 3.03 10.58
C ILE A 9 21.24 3.64 10.03
N VAL A 10 21.25 4.06 8.76
CA VAL A 10 20.07 4.64 8.11
C VAL A 10 18.94 3.63 7.98
N THR A 11 19.23 2.38 7.58
CA THR A 11 18.25 1.30 7.58
C THR A 11 17.62 1.13 8.96
N GLY A 12 18.43 1.04 10.03
CA GLY A 12 17.91 0.90 11.39
C GLY A 12 17.03 2.08 11.84
N LEU A 13 17.41 3.31 11.48
CA LEU A 13 16.61 4.50 11.76
C LEU A 13 15.24 4.47 11.06
N LEU A 14 15.23 4.13 9.76
CA LEU A 14 14.01 4.05 8.96
C LEU A 14 13.10 2.91 9.44
N GLU A 15 13.67 1.74 9.73
CA GLU A 15 12.94 0.61 10.30
C GLU A 15 12.31 0.94 11.64
N TRP A 16 13.04 1.63 12.53
CA TRP A 16 12.51 2.10 13.81
C TRP A 16 11.32 3.05 13.59
N GLY A 17 11.44 3.99 12.65
CA GLY A 17 10.35 4.89 12.26
C GLY A 17 9.11 4.12 11.81
N CYS A 18 9.28 3.12 10.94
CA CYS A 18 8.16 2.28 10.50
C CYS A 18 7.56 1.44 11.63
N ARG A 19 8.36 0.88 12.55
CA ARG A 19 7.84 0.19 13.74
C ARG A 19 6.97 1.12 14.58
N ARG A 20 7.40 2.36 14.77
CA ARG A 20 6.62 3.36 15.49
C ARG A 20 5.32 3.72 14.76
N MET A 21 5.31 3.78 13.43
CA MET A 21 4.11 4.11 12.65
C MET A 21 3.13 2.93 12.56
N TRP A 22 3.61 1.75 12.17
CA TRP A 22 2.78 0.61 11.73
C TRP A 22 2.93 -0.64 12.59
N GLY A 23 3.84 -0.65 13.57
CA GLY A 23 4.06 -1.80 14.46
C GLY A 23 5.07 -2.82 13.95
N PHE A 24 5.66 -2.63 12.77
CA PHE A 24 6.67 -3.53 12.21
C PHE A 24 7.71 -2.76 11.36
N ALA A 25 8.84 -3.41 11.09
CA ALA A 25 9.85 -2.92 10.15
C ALA A 25 9.61 -3.57 8.78
N PRO A 26 9.20 -2.82 7.75
CA PRO A 26 8.94 -3.36 6.43
C PRO A 26 10.20 -3.97 5.84
N ARG A 27 10.08 -5.18 5.27
CA ARG A 27 11.21 -5.89 4.65
C ARG A 27 11.83 -5.10 3.49
N MET A 28 11.08 -4.18 2.90
CA MET A 28 11.54 -3.34 1.80
C MET A 28 12.52 -2.23 2.21
N ILE A 29 12.62 -1.84 3.49
CA ILE A 29 13.46 -0.71 3.91
C ILE A 29 14.95 -0.90 3.54
N PRO A 30 15.60 -2.04 3.81
CA PRO A 30 16.98 -2.28 3.37
C PRO A 30 17.16 -2.16 1.85
N HIS A 31 16.18 -2.57 1.05
CA HIS A 31 16.25 -2.52 -0.41
C HIS A 31 16.14 -1.08 -0.94
N ILE A 32 15.32 -0.23 -0.30
CA ILE A 32 15.29 1.20 -0.63
C ILE A 32 16.64 1.86 -0.33
N VAL A 33 17.23 1.56 0.83
CA VAL A 33 18.55 2.11 1.20
C VAL A 33 19.63 1.60 0.25
N ALA A 34 19.63 0.32 -0.11
CA ALA A 34 20.58 -0.23 -1.07
C ALA A 34 20.44 0.40 -2.47
N HIS A 35 19.22 0.66 -2.92
CA HIS A 35 18.95 1.25 -4.24
C HIS A 35 19.28 2.75 -4.30
N LYS A 36 19.03 3.51 -3.21
CA LYS A 36 19.16 4.98 -3.18
C LYS A 36 20.43 5.49 -2.50
N GLY A 37 21.10 4.65 -1.74
CA GLY A 37 22.08 5.03 -0.72
C GLY A 37 21.44 5.69 0.51
N ALA A 38 22.20 5.74 1.61
CA ALA A 38 21.79 6.38 2.86
C ALA A 38 21.20 7.81 2.69
N ALA A 39 21.94 8.74 2.08
CA ALA A 39 21.47 10.12 1.92
C ALA A 39 20.26 10.24 0.97
N GLY A 40 20.25 9.45 -0.11
CA GLY A 40 19.16 9.42 -1.07
C GLY A 40 17.87 8.88 -0.48
N SER A 41 17.96 7.81 0.33
CA SER A 41 16.80 7.24 1.03
C SER A 41 16.21 8.22 2.04
N LEU A 42 17.03 8.85 2.90
CA LEU A 42 16.55 9.86 3.86
C LEU A 42 15.84 11.02 3.17
N ARG A 43 16.43 11.57 2.09
CA ARG A 43 15.80 12.65 1.30
C ARG A 43 14.47 12.19 0.71
N TRP A 44 14.41 10.98 0.17
CA TRP A 44 13.22 10.44 -0.44
C TRP A 44 12.09 10.23 0.59
N PHE A 45 12.39 9.66 1.76
CA PHE A 45 11.41 9.50 2.84
C PHE A 45 10.93 10.85 3.36
N ALA A 46 11.84 11.81 3.57
CA ALA A 46 11.48 13.17 4.01
C ALA A 46 10.58 13.90 3.01
N ALA A 47 10.76 13.67 1.70
CA ALA A 47 9.93 14.29 0.66
C ALA A 47 8.54 13.62 0.51
N ASN A 48 8.46 12.30 0.67
CA ASN A 48 7.24 11.55 0.36
C ASN A 48 6.38 11.24 1.59
N MET A 49 6.96 10.84 2.72
CA MET A 49 6.19 10.37 3.87
C MET A 49 5.28 11.43 4.48
N PRO A 50 5.69 12.68 4.72
CA PRO A 50 4.78 13.68 5.28
C PRO A 50 3.54 13.89 4.41
N ARG A 51 3.73 13.93 3.09
CA ARG A 51 2.63 14.06 2.12
C ARG A 51 1.73 12.83 2.12
N TYR A 52 2.30 11.62 2.16
CA TYR A 52 1.55 10.37 2.28
C TYR A 52 0.71 10.31 3.55
N LEU A 53 1.30 10.64 4.71
CA LEU A 53 0.59 10.68 6.00
C LEU A 53 -0.52 11.74 5.99
N THR A 54 -0.29 12.88 5.36
CA THR A 54 -1.33 13.91 5.18
C THR A 54 -2.45 13.39 4.29
N THR A 55 -2.15 12.67 3.21
CA THR A 55 -3.15 12.04 2.36
C THR A 55 -3.97 11.01 3.12
N LEU A 56 -3.34 10.16 3.95
CA LEU A 56 -4.04 9.22 4.83
C LEU A 56 -5.01 9.95 5.77
N HIS A 57 -4.63 11.11 6.30
CA HIS A 57 -5.48 11.91 7.18
C HIS A 57 -6.64 12.59 6.43
N VAL A 58 -6.37 13.20 5.28
CA VAL A 58 -7.34 14.02 4.54
C VAL A 58 -8.31 13.17 3.71
N LEU A 59 -7.81 12.19 2.95
CA LEU A 59 -8.65 11.32 2.12
C LEU A 59 -9.21 10.13 2.89
N GLY A 60 -8.65 9.86 4.08
CA GLY A 60 -8.95 8.68 4.87
C GLY A 60 -8.10 7.47 4.45
N PRO A 61 -7.93 6.51 5.38
CA PRO A 61 -7.04 5.38 5.17
C PRO A 61 -7.59 4.40 4.13
N ALA A 62 -8.90 4.11 4.12
CA ALA A 62 -9.49 3.17 3.16
C ALA A 62 -9.23 3.57 1.70
N ARG A 63 -9.52 4.83 1.34
CA ARG A 63 -9.29 5.36 -0.01
C ARG A 63 -7.81 5.37 -0.39
N THR A 64 -6.95 5.79 0.53
CA THR A 64 -5.50 5.85 0.28
C THR A 64 -4.92 4.46 0.06
N HIS A 65 -5.33 3.47 0.86
CA HIS A 65 -4.91 2.08 0.69
C HIS A 65 -5.52 1.43 -0.56
N LEU A 66 -6.74 1.79 -0.94
CA LEU A 66 -7.32 1.35 -2.22
C LEU A 66 -6.51 1.86 -3.41
N ALA A 67 -6.17 3.16 -3.43
CA ALA A 67 -5.33 3.72 -4.50
C ALA A 67 -3.96 3.03 -4.55
N ALA A 68 -3.31 2.85 -3.40
CA ALA A 68 -2.02 2.19 -3.32
C ALA A 68 -2.08 0.69 -3.72
N LEU A 69 -3.18 0.00 -3.40
CA LEU A 69 -3.46 -1.37 -3.85
C LEU A 69 -3.60 -1.41 -5.37
N VAL A 70 -4.43 -0.54 -5.97
CA VAL A 70 -4.63 -0.47 -7.43
C VAL A 70 -3.32 -0.20 -8.16
N VAL A 71 -2.53 0.76 -7.69
CA VAL A 71 -1.19 1.05 -8.24
C VAL A 71 -0.30 -0.19 -8.20
N SER A 72 -0.24 -0.84 -7.04
CA SER A 72 0.64 -1.99 -6.84
C SER A 72 0.21 -3.20 -7.68
N LEU A 73 -1.10 -3.42 -7.84
CA LEU A 73 -1.63 -4.47 -8.70
C LEU A 73 -1.29 -4.22 -10.17
N LEU A 74 -1.47 -2.99 -10.69
CA LEU A 74 -1.11 -2.66 -12.08
C LEU A 74 0.39 -2.77 -12.33
N ASN A 75 1.21 -2.35 -11.37
CA ASN A 75 2.66 -2.47 -11.45
C ASN A 75 3.17 -3.91 -11.23
N GLY A 76 2.28 -4.88 -10.97
CA GLY A 76 2.66 -6.27 -10.71
C GLY A 76 3.41 -6.49 -9.40
N CYS A 77 3.36 -5.54 -8.45
CA CYS A 77 4.10 -5.59 -7.21
C CYS A 77 3.29 -6.31 -6.11
N VAL A 78 3.55 -7.61 -5.96
CA VAL A 78 2.90 -8.49 -4.97
C VAL A 78 3.09 -7.97 -3.54
N TYR A 79 4.31 -7.59 -3.17
CA TYR A 79 4.65 -7.07 -1.83
C TYR A 79 3.75 -5.91 -1.41
N CYS A 80 3.73 -4.85 -2.23
CA CYS A 80 2.96 -3.65 -1.92
C CYS A 80 1.46 -3.91 -2.05
N ALA A 81 1.04 -4.70 -3.04
CA ALA A 81 -0.37 -5.07 -3.20
C ALA A 81 -0.89 -5.82 -1.97
N TYR A 82 -0.13 -6.77 -1.43
CA TYR A 82 -0.46 -7.45 -0.19
C TYR A 82 -0.55 -6.46 0.98
N GLY A 83 0.48 -5.65 1.21
CA GLY A 83 0.52 -4.74 2.37
C GLY A 83 -0.63 -3.72 2.38
N HIS A 84 -1.01 -3.18 1.21
CA HIS A 84 -2.13 -2.25 1.11
C HIS A 84 -3.50 -2.95 1.08
N GLY A 85 -3.58 -4.13 0.46
CA GLY A 85 -4.78 -4.98 0.49
C GLY A 85 -5.12 -5.41 1.91
N TYR A 86 -4.13 -5.91 2.66
CA TYR A 86 -4.32 -6.36 4.03
C TYR A 86 -4.69 -5.20 4.97
N ALA A 87 -4.07 -4.03 4.78
CA ALA A 87 -4.49 -2.82 5.49
C ALA A 87 -5.96 -2.47 5.22
N LEU A 88 -6.41 -2.56 3.96
CA LEU A 88 -7.80 -2.30 3.58
C LEU A 88 -8.76 -3.33 4.21
N GLU A 89 -8.40 -4.62 4.24
CA GLU A 89 -9.17 -5.66 4.90
C GLU A 89 -9.35 -5.38 6.40
N LEU A 90 -8.27 -5.03 7.11
CA LEU A 90 -8.33 -4.73 8.54
C LEU A 90 -9.14 -3.46 8.84
N ILE A 91 -8.92 -2.39 8.07
CA ILE A 91 -9.72 -1.15 8.18
C ILE A 91 -11.20 -1.46 7.98
N TYR A 92 -11.52 -2.24 6.96
CA TYR A 92 -12.89 -2.57 6.62
C TYR A 92 -13.55 -3.44 7.69
N LEU A 93 -12.85 -4.43 8.24
CA LEU A 93 -13.34 -5.25 9.35
C LEU A 93 -13.60 -4.39 10.60
N ARG A 94 -12.66 -3.51 10.95
CA ARG A 94 -12.82 -2.60 12.10
C ARG A 94 -14.06 -1.71 11.94
N ASP A 95 -14.27 -1.15 10.74
CA ASP A 95 -15.29 -0.14 10.52
C ASP A 95 -16.69 -0.72 10.23
N ARG A 96 -16.76 -1.97 9.74
CA ARG A 96 -18.02 -2.58 9.25
C ARG A 96 -18.31 -3.97 9.79
N ASP A 97 -17.47 -4.48 10.68
CA ASP A 97 -17.66 -5.76 11.37
C ASP A 97 -17.79 -6.98 10.44
N ARG A 98 -17.29 -6.88 9.21
CA ARG A 98 -17.40 -7.91 8.18
C ARG A 98 -16.13 -7.99 7.32
N LEU A 99 -15.87 -9.14 6.72
CA LEU A 99 -14.72 -9.31 5.82
C LEU A 99 -14.85 -8.46 4.56
N PHE A 100 -13.75 -7.87 4.12
CA PHE A 100 -13.68 -7.21 2.82
C PHE A 100 -13.75 -8.28 1.70
N PRO A 101 -14.47 -8.05 0.59
CA PRO A 101 -14.62 -9.09 -0.44
C PRO A 101 -13.31 -9.51 -1.14
N PHE A 102 -12.28 -8.67 -1.11
CA PHE A 102 -10.94 -9.01 -1.58
C PHE A 102 -10.09 -9.62 -0.45
N ASP A 103 -9.43 -10.73 -0.74
CA ASP A 103 -8.43 -11.38 0.13
C ASP A 103 -7.02 -11.00 -0.33
N ALA A 104 -6.22 -10.35 0.53
CA ALA A 104 -4.85 -9.99 0.20
C ALA A 104 -3.96 -11.20 -0.13
N ARG A 105 -4.30 -12.41 0.31
CA ARG A 105 -3.57 -13.63 -0.06
C ARG A 105 -3.75 -14.00 -1.54
N ALA A 106 -4.81 -13.50 -2.17
CA ALA A 106 -5.09 -13.73 -3.59
C ALA A 106 -4.38 -12.74 -4.54
N VAL A 107 -3.52 -11.84 -4.02
CA VAL A 107 -2.87 -10.78 -4.82
C VAL A 107 -2.12 -11.30 -6.05
N HIS A 108 -1.52 -12.49 -6.00
CA HIS A 108 -0.80 -13.06 -7.13
C HIS A 108 -1.69 -13.25 -8.37
N ALA A 109 -2.97 -13.58 -8.19
CA ALA A 109 -3.92 -13.76 -9.30
C ALA A 109 -4.43 -12.43 -9.89
N TRP A 110 -4.03 -11.29 -9.29
CA TRP A 110 -4.47 -9.94 -9.66
C TRP A 110 -3.32 -9.06 -10.12
N ALA A 111 -2.10 -9.32 -9.64
CA ALA A 111 -0.91 -8.58 -9.99
C ALA A 111 -0.62 -8.69 -11.50
N GLY A 112 -0.42 -7.54 -12.16
CA GLY A 112 -0.12 -7.45 -13.58
C GLY A 112 -1.32 -7.66 -14.51
N LEU A 113 -2.55 -7.67 -13.99
CA LEU A 113 -3.74 -7.69 -14.85
C LEU A 113 -3.79 -6.45 -15.76
N PRO A 114 -4.33 -6.59 -17.00
CA PRO A 114 -4.59 -5.44 -17.86
C PRO A 114 -5.48 -4.39 -17.15
N PRO A 115 -5.28 -3.08 -17.39
CA PRO A 115 -6.01 -2.02 -16.68
C PRO A 115 -7.52 -2.19 -16.65
N ARG A 116 -8.12 -2.52 -17.81
CA ARG A 116 -9.57 -2.76 -17.90
C ARG A 116 -10.04 -3.93 -17.06
N ALA A 117 -9.31 -5.06 -17.10
CA ALA A 117 -9.65 -6.24 -16.31
C ALA A 117 -9.53 -5.97 -14.81
N LEU A 118 -8.52 -5.21 -14.39
CA LEU A 118 -8.40 -4.80 -13.00
C LEU A 118 -9.54 -3.86 -12.58
N ALA A 119 -9.89 -2.87 -13.42
CA ALA A 119 -10.99 -1.94 -13.15
C ALA A 119 -12.32 -2.69 -12.95
N GLU A 120 -12.65 -3.61 -13.85
CA GLU A 120 -13.87 -4.43 -13.78
C GLU A 120 -13.91 -5.27 -12.49
N ARG A 121 -12.81 -5.95 -12.15
CA ARG A 121 -12.72 -6.75 -10.91
C ARG A 121 -12.79 -5.89 -9.64
N MET A 122 -12.10 -4.75 -9.63
CA MET A 122 -12.10 -3.85 -8.47
C MET A 122 -13.48 -3.23 -8.27
N ARG A 123 -14.17 -2.85 -9.35
CA ARG A 123 -15.56 -2.38 -9.30
C ARG A 123 -16.47 -3.42 -8.65
N ALA A 124 -16.37 -4.69 -9.05
CA ALA A 124 -17.16 -5.77 -8.45
C ALA A 124 -16.89 -5.94 -6.96
N VAL A 125 -15.62 -5.93 -6.53
CA VAL A 125 -15.22 -5.97 -5.11
C VAL A 125 -15.81 -4.80 -4.33
N LEU A 126 -15.68 -3.59 -4.84
CA LEU A 126 -16.14 -2.38 -4.16
C LEU A 126 -17.67 -2.32 -4.07
N GLN A 127 -18.38 -2.76 -5.12
CA GLN A 127 -19.84 -2.88 -5.09
C GLN A 127 -20.30 -3.90 -4.05
N ALA A 128 -19.70 -5.10 -4.03
CA ALA A 128 -19.98 -6.11 -3.01
C ALA A 128 -19.65 -5.60 -1.59
N ALA A 129 -18.66 -4.73 -1.46
CA ALA A 129 -18.29 -4.08 -0.21
C ALA A 129 -19.22 -2.90 0.18
N GLY A 130 -20.19 -2.52 -0.66
CA GLY A 130 -20.99 -1.32 -0.46
C GLY A 130 -20.22 -0.01 -0.58
N MET A 131 -19.02 -0.04 -1.16
CA MET A 131 -18.09 1.10 -1.33
C MET A 131 -18.22 1.73 -2.72
N HIS A 132 -19.45 1.99 -3.16
CA HIS A 132 -19.77 2.53 -4.49
C HIS A 132 -19.03 3.83 -4.80
N ALA A 133 -18.92 4.73 -3.80
CA ALA A 133 -18.21 5.99 -3.93
C ALA A 133 -16.68 5.83 -4.10
N GLU A 134 -16.12 4.65 -3.86
CA GLU A 134 -14.69 4.39 -4.05
C GLU A 134 -14.36 3.86 -5.45
N VAL A 135 -15.36 3.45 -6.23
CA VAL A 135 -15.18 3.00 -7.62
C VAL A 135 -14.56 4.12 -8.46
N ILE A 136 -15.04 5.35 -8.31
CA ILE A 136 -14.47 6.51 -9.02
C ILE A 136 -12.99 6.72 -8.66
N TRP A 137 -12.60 6.50 -7.41
CA TRP A 137 -11.20 6.66 -6.99
C TRP A 137 -10.30 5.55 -7.52
N ALA A 138 -10.81 4.31 -7.63
CA ALA A 138 -10.10 3.23 -8.30
C ALA A 138 -9.90 3.56 -9.79
N ASP A 139 -10.95 3.95 -10.49
CA ASP A 139 -10.90 4.30 -11.92
C ASP A 139 -9.96 5.50 -12.17
N ARG A 140 -10.07 6.57 -11.38
CA ARG A 140 -9.17 7.73 -11.46
C ARG A 140 -7.71 7.38 -11.17
N THR A 141 -7.45 6.44 -10.25
CA THR A 141 -6.08 5.98 -9.98
C THR A 141 -5.49 5.25 -11.20
N ILE A 142 -6.30 4.42 -11.88
CA ILE A 142 -5.89 3.73 -13.12
C ILE A 142 -5.59 4.75 -14.23
N GLU A 143 -6.45 5.75 -14.40
CA GLU A 143 -6.24 6.81 -15.38
C GLU A 143 -4.98 7.65 -15.11
N MET A 144 -4.69 7.97 -13.85
CA MET A 144 -3.46 8.66 -13.47
C MET A 144 -2.20 7.83 -13.75
N LEU A 145 -2.26 6.51 -13.57
CA LEU A 145 -1.17 5.61 -13.99
C LEU A 145 -0.97 5.61 -15.51
N ALA A 146 -2.04 5.79 -16.27
CA ALA A 146 -2.00 5.95 -17.73
C ALA A 146 -1.58 7.37 -18.18
N GLY A 147 -1.33 8.30 -17.25
CA GLY A 147 -0.80 9.64 -17.53
C GLY A 147 -1.81 10.77 -17.45
N SER A 148 -3.07 10.52 -17.06
CA SER A 148 -4.04 11.58 -16.80
C SER A 148 -3.57 12.52 -15.70
N GLN A 149 -3.76 13.83 -15.90
CA GLN A 149 -3.38 14.86 -14.94
C GLN A 149 -4.46 15.02 -13.85
N PRO A 150 -4.07 15.34 -12.61
CA PRO A 150 -5.01 15.63 -11.54
C PRO A 150 -5.74 16.96 -11.79
N VAL A 151 -7.05 16.99 -11.57
CA VAL A 151 -7.87 18.22 -11.78
C VAL A 151 -8.18 18.98 -10.49
N ASP A 152 -7.99 18.36 -9.33
CA ASP A 152 -8.23 18.98 -8.03
C ASP A 152 -7.21 18.55 -6.96
N ALA A 153 -7.40 19.04 -5.73
CA ALA A 153 -6.51 18.77 -4.60
C ALA A 153 -6.57 17.32 -4.11
N ALA A 154 -7.70 16.63 -4.23
CA ALA A 154 -7.84 15.23 -3.83
C ALA A 154 -7.12 14.34 -4.86
N GLU A 155 -7.30 14.61 -6.13
CA GLU A 155 -6.59 13.97 -7.21
C GLU A 155 -5.08 14.24 -7.18
N ALA A 156 -4.65 15.45 -6.83
CA ALA A 156 -3.23 15.75 -6.66
C ALA A 156 -2.57 14.91 -5.56
N ARG A 157 -3.34 14.51 -4.53
CA ARG A 157 -2.89 13.59 -3.49
C ARG A 157 -2.79 12.16 -4.01
N ILE A 158 -3.76 11.70 -4.80
CA ILE A 158 -3.68 10.39 -5.45
C ILE A 158 -2.53 10.34 -6.45
N ALA A 159 -2.31 11.38 -7.26
CA ALA A 159 -1.18 11.46 -8.17
C ALA A 159 0.18 11.39 -7.43
N HIS A 160 0.26 11.96 -6.22
CA HIS A 160 1.44 11.77 -5.35
C HIS A 160 1.59 10.31 -4.91
N VAL A 161 0.51 9.65 -4.47
CA VAL A 161 0.51 8.22 -4.12
C VAL A 161 0.97 7.40 -5.32
N VAL A 162 0.41 7.62 -6.51
CA VAL A 162 0.81 6.95 -7.75
C VAL A 162 2.32 7.05 -7.99
N ARG A 163 2.91 8.26 -7.95
CA ARG A 163 4.36 8.44 -8.17
C ARG A 163 5.20 7.74 -7.10
N MET A 164 4.87 7.96 -5.83
CA MET A 164 5.59 7.38 -4.70
C MET A 164 5.56 5.85 -4.76
N LEU A 165 4.37 5.27 -5.00
CA LEU A 165 4.20 3.82 -5.02
C LEU A 165 4.79 3.19 -6.26
N SER A 166 4.73 3.81 -7.43
CA SER A 166 5.39 3.26 -8.63
C SER A 166 6.90 3.11 -8.43
N GLU A 167 7.56 4.04 -7.74
CA GLU A 167 8.97 3.90 -7.40
C GLU A 167 9.22 2.78 -6.36
N MET A 168 8.41 2.72 -5.29
CA MET A 168 8.50 1.64 -4.31
C MET A 168 8.25 0.27 -4.93
N ASN A 169 7.27 0.17 -5.82
CA ASN A 169 6.90 -1.05 -6.52
C ASN A 169 8.06 -1.53 -7.41
N ALA A 170 8.70 -0.63 -8.15
CA ALA A 170 9.85 -0.98 -8.98
C ALA A 170 10.99 -1.56 -8.13
N ILE A 171 11.30 -0.93 -6.97
CA ILE A 171 12.34 -1.42 -6.06
C ILE A 171 11.95 -2.79 -5.46
N ALA A 172 10.73 -2.92 -4.95
CA ALA A 172 10.26 -4.14 -4.30
C ALA A 172 10.19 -5.33 -5.27
N SER A 173 9.66 -5.12 -6.48
CA SER A 173 9.57 -6.14 -7.52
C SER A 173 10.96 -6.57 -7.99
N ALA A 174 11.88 -5.62 -8.23
CA ALA A 174 13.25 -5.95 -8.64
C ALA A 174 14.02 -6.73 -7.55
N ALA A 175 13.70 -6.49 -6.28
CA ALA A 175 14.32 -7.17 -5.15
C ALA A 175 13.61 -8.48 -4.74
N GLY A 176 12.48 -8.82 -5.36
CA GLY A 176 11.69 -10.01 -4.98
C GLY A 176 11.26 -9.99 -3.51
N VAL A 177 10.85 -8.82 -2.99
CA VAL A 177 10.51 -8.69 -1.57
C VAL A 177 9.24 -9.49 -1.27
N GLU A 178 9.33 -10.37 -0.27
CA GLU A 178 8.18 -11.19 0.15
C GLU A 178 7.17 -10.40 1.00
N PRO A 179 5.85 -10.62 0.80
CA PRO A 179 4.77 -10.00 1.57
C PRO A 179 4.98 -10.03 3.09
N ASP A 180 4.69 -8.92 3.77
CA ASP A 180 4.84 -8.78 5.22
C ASP A 180 3.51 -8.54 5.96
N GLU A 181 3.21 -7.30 6.30
CA GLU A 181 2.15 -6.88 7.22
C GLU A 181 1.43 -5.65 6.67
N ALA A 182 0.31 -5.26 7.30
CA ALA A 182 -0.47 -4.12 6.85
C ALA A 182 0.28 -2.79 7.09
N GLN A 183 0.49 -1.98 6.05
CA GLN A 183 1.22 -0.70 6.10
C GLN A 183 0.38 0.46 6.69
N ASN A 184 -0.25 0.22 7.84
CA ASN A 184 -1.18 1.16 8.47
C ASN A 184 -1.16 1.00 10.00
N PRO A 185 -1.45 2.05 10.79
CA PRO A 185 -1.56 1.91 12.25
C PRO A 185 -2.50 0.81 12.75
N VAL A 186 -3.55 0.46 11.97
CA VAL A 186 -4.47 -0.66 12.29
C VAL A 186 -3.75 -1.99 12.48
N ASN A 187 -2.58 -2.17 11.87
CA ASN A 187 -1.77 -3.38 11.98
C ASN A 187 -1.31 -3.69 13.42
N LYS A 188 -1.30 -2.68 14.29
CA LYS A 188 -0.95 -2.83 15.71
C LYS A 188 -2.05 -3.48 16.54
N ASP A 189 -3.27 -3.59 15.99
CA ASP A 189 -4.39 -4.22 16.67
C ASP A 189 -4.32 -5.74 16.49
N HIS A 190 -3.69 -6.41 17.47
CA HIS A 190 -3.53 -7.86 17.45
C HIS A 190 -4.87 -8.61 17.50
N GLY A 191 -5.83 -8.13 18.30
CA GLY A 191 -7.15 -8.75 18.41
C GLY A 191 -7.95 -8.66 17.11
N LEU A 192 -7.84 -7.54 16.39
CA LEU A 192 -8.44 -7.40 15.07
C LEU A 192 -7.81 -8.36 14.04
N LYS A 193 -6.49 -8.54 14.08
CA LYS A 193 -5.80 -9.49 13.19
C LYS A 193 -6.19 -10.94 13.48
N GLU A 194 -6.27 -11.32 14.75
CA GLU A 194 -6.74 -12.65 15.18
C GLU A 194 -8.18 -12.89 14.72
N ARG A 195 -9.07 -11.92 14.93
CA ARG A 195 -10.45 -11.99 14.47
C ARG A 195 -10.54 -12.10 12.95
N HIS A 196 -9.79 -11.28 12.20
CA HIS A 196 -9.72 -11.35 10.74
C HIS A 196 -9.28 -12.75 10.28
N ALA A 197 -8.23 -13.30 10.89
CA ALA A 197 -7.72 -14.63 10.56
C ALA A 197 -8.76 -15.72 10.87
N ALA A 198 -9.44 -15.66 12.01
CA ALA A 198 -10.49 -16.61 12.38
C ALA A 198 -11.68 -16.55 11.42
N MET A 199 -12.14 -15.36 11.07
CA MET A 199 -13.23 -15.18 10.09
C MET A 199 -12.82 -15.69 8.70
N ARG A 200 -11.60 -15.44 8.25
CA ARG A 200 -11.09 -15.95 6.97
C ARG A 200 -10.97 -17.47 6.94
N ALA A 201 -10.57 -18.10 8.05
CA ALA A 201 -10.49 -19.56 8.16
C ALA A 201 -11.87 -20.23 8.12
N GLY A 202 -12.91 -19.56 8.63
CA GLY A 202 -14.29 -20.07 8.63
C GLY A 202 -15.05 -19.90 7.30
N VAL A 203 -14.44 -19.28 6.28
CA VAL A 203 -15.02 -19.08 4.93
C VAL A 203 -14.48 -20.14 3.94
N GLY A 204 -13.76 -21.15 4.44
CA GLY A 204 -13.21 -22.29 3.68
C GLY A 204 -14.20 -23.43 3.48
#